data_AF-A0A4Q3EBW1-F1
#
_entry.id   AF-A0A4Q3EBW1-F1
#
_cell.length_a   1.000
_cell.length_b   1.000
_cell.length_c   1.000
_cell.angle_alpha   90.00
_cell.angle_beta   90.00
_cell.angle_gamma   90.00
#
_symmetry.space_group_name_H-M   'P 1'
#
loop_
_entity.id
_entity.type
_entity.pdbx_description
1 polymer ?
#
loop_
_entity_poly.entity_id
_entity_poly.type
_entity_poly.pdbx_seq_one_letter_code
_entity_poly.pdbx_strand_id
1 'polypeptide(L)'
;MKFIYKSWWKLLAVITIIYTLIAGLLFHVPSLPILHETIRNLYFHVPMWMAMLVIFSISVFYSIKYLRTNKEEYDLIAVECVNTGVVFFIFGLVTGMIWAKYAWGEYWSNDPKQNSAAIA
;
A
#
# COMPACT_ATOMS: atom_id res chain seq x y z
N MET A 1 11.59 30.49 7.61
CA MET A 1 10.21 30.19 7.13
C MET A 1 10.13 29.57 5.72
N LYS A 2 11.03 29.83 4.76
CA LYS A 2 10.97 29.20 3.41
C LYS A 2 11.08 27.67 3.37
N PHE A 3 11.72 27.04 4.36
CA PHE A 3 11.88 25.57 4.43
C PHE A 3 10.56 24.84 4.76
N ILE A 4 9.70 25.44 5.59
CA ILE A 4 8.39 24.90 5.97
C ILE A 4 7.43 24.94 4.78
N TYR A 5 7.46 25.98 3.95
CA TYR A 5 6.61 26.10 2.75
C TYR A 5 6.89 25.06 1.65
N LYS A 6 8.08 24.45 1.59
CA LYS A 6 8.37 23.31 0.68
C LYS A 6 8.20 21.94 1.33
N SER A 7 8.16 21.87 2.66
CA SER A 7 8.17 20.60 3.42
C SER A 7 6.87 20.31 4.16
N TRP A 8 5.89 21.23 4.13
CA TRP A 8 4.62 21.07 4.85
C TRP A 8 3.89 19.78 4.48
N TRP A 9 3.93 19.37 3.21
CA TRP A 9 3.29 18.14 2.76
C TRP A 9 4.01 16.88 3.27
N LYS A 10 5.34 16.95 3.46
CA LYS A 10 6.12 15.87 4.09
C LYS A 10 5.77 15.75 5.57
N LEU A 11 5.68 16.88 6.27
CA LEU A 11 5.27 16.93 7.66
C LEU A 11 3.84 16.40 7.82
N LEU A 12 2.92 16.83 6.95
CA LEU A 12 1.54 16.36 6.92
C LEU A 12 1.50 14.85 6.67
N ALA A 13 2.27 14.32 5.70
CA ALA A 13 2.36 12.89 5.46
C ALA A 13 2.83 12.12 6.72
N VAL A 14 3.88 12.60 7.40
CA VAL A 14 4.36 11.97 8.65
C VAL A 14 3.27 12.00 9.73
N ILE A 15 2.61 13.14 9.93
CA ILE A 15 1.54 13.29 10.92
C ILE A 15 0.39 12.33 10.60
N THR A 16 -0.04 12.24 9.34
CA THR A 16 -1.12 11.35 8.93
C THR A 16 -0.74 9.88 9.13
N ILE A 17 0.50 9.48 8.81
CA ILE A 17 0.97 8.10 9.04
C ILE A 17 1.00 7.78 10.54
N ILE A 18 1.50 8.68 11.38
CA ILE A 18 1.51 8.48 12.83
C ILE A 18 0.07 8.39 13.36
N TYR A 19 -0.81 9.27 12.90
CA TYR A 19 -2.21 9.25 13.26
C TYR A 19 -2.88 7.93 12.88
N THR A 20 -2.69 7.43 11.65
CA THR A 20 -3.31 6.16 11.22
C THR A 20 -2.76 4.96 11.99
N LEU A 21 -1.46 4.94 12.33
CA LEU A 21 -0.87 3.92 13.20
C LEU A 21 -1.50 3.91 14.60
N ILE A 22 -1.60 5.07 15.23
CA ILE A 22 -2.16 5.20 16.59
C ILE A 22 -3.67 4.91 16.57
N ALA A 23 -4.42 5.56 15.68
CA ALA A 23 -5.87 5.43 15.59
C ALA A 23 -6.28 4.01 15.18
N GLY A 24 -5.63 3.42 14.17
CA GLY A 24 -5.96 2.07 13.69
C GLY A 24 -5.74 0.99 14.77
N LEU A 25 -4.77 1.18 15.67
CA LEU A 25 -4.50 0.25 16.75
C LEU A 25 -5.32 0.51 18.02
N LEU A 26 -5.64 1.77 18.33
CA LEU A 26 -6.23 2.14 19.64
C LEU A 26 -7.70 2.52 19.59
N PHE A 27 -8.22 2.98 18.45
CA PHE A 27 -9.62 3.42 18.39
C PHE A 27 -10.57 2.22 18.53
N HIS A 28 -11.79 2.49 19.00
CA HIS A 28 -12.78 1.45 19.14
C HIS A 28 -13.16 0.87 17.77
N VAL A 29 -13.18 -0.45 17.66
CA VAL A 29 -13.66 -1.17 16.48
C VAL A 29 -14.86 -2.02 16.86
N PRO A 30 -15.86 -2.16 15.98
CA PRO A 30 -17.00 -3.03 16.26
C PRO A 30 -16.53 -4.49 16.33
N SER A 31 -16.95 -5.20 17.37
CA SER A 31 -16.68 -6.62 17.52
C SER A 31 -17.56 -7.43 16.58
N LEU A 32 -17.06 -7.72 15.38
CA LEU A 32 -17.74 -8.59 14.42
C LEU A 32 -17.39 -10.06 14.67
N PRO A 33 -18.34 -10.99 14.48
CA PRO A 33 -18.04 -12.42 14.51
C PRO A 33 -16.89 -12.75 13.56
N ILE A 34 -16.04 -13.71 13.93
CA ILE A 34 -14.84 -14.16 13.19
C ILE A 34 -13.68 -13.16 13.26
N LEU A 35 -13.90 -11.87 12.99
CA LEU A 35 -12.80 -10.90 12.92
C LEU A 35 -12.39 -10.36 14.30
N HIS A 36 -13.33 -10.04 15.19
CA HIS A 36 -13.04 -9.37 16.46
C HIS A 36 -12.05 -8.19 16.27
N GLU A 37 -10.94 -8.17 17.01
CA GLU A 37 -9.91 -7.12 16.92
C GLU A 37 -9.06 -7.20 15.64
N THR A 38 -9.10 -8.32 14.90
CA THR A 38 -8.28 -8.50 13.68
C THR A 38 -8.76 -7.61 12.52
N ILE A 39 -9.97 -7.05 12.62
CA ILE A 39 -10.47 -6.04 11.66
C ILE A 39 -9.58 -4.79 11.62
N ARG A 40 -8.81 -4.51 12.68
CA ARG A 40 -7.85 -3.40 12.72
C ARG A 40 -6.81 -3.49 11.60
N ASN A 41 -6.46 -4.70 11.17
CA ASN A 41 -5.54 -4.92 10.05
C ASN A 41 -6.02 -4.24 8.76
N LEU A 42 -7.35 -4.12 8.57
CA LEU A 42 -7.94 -3.51 7.38
C LEU A 42 -7.51 -2.04 7.20
N TYR A 43 -7.32 -1.31 8.29
CA TYR A 43 -6.85 0.09 8.26
C TYR A 43 -5.42 0.25 7.72
N PHE A 44 -4.64 -0.82 7.72
CA PHE A 44 -3.27 -0.83 7.20
C PHE A 44 -3.22 -1.47 5.82
N HIS A 45 -3.84 -2.65 5.71
CA HIS A 45 -3.81 -3.46 4.50
C HIS A 45 -4.43 -2.76 3.28
N VAL A 46 -5.64 -2.21 3.41
CA VAL A 46 -6.35 -1.64 2.25
C VAL A 46 -5.64 -0.40 1.71
N PRO A 47 -5.20 0.57 2.55
CA PRO A 47 -4.42 1.70 2.05
C PRO A 47 -3.09 1.29 1.40
N MET A 48 -2.40 0.26 1.90
CA MET A 48 -1.17 -0.25 1.28
C MET A 48 -1.42 -0.76 -0.15
N TRP A 49 -2.51 -1.52 -0.36
CA TRP A 49 -2.91 -1.96 -1.70
C TRP A 49 -3.25 -0.80 -2.63
N MET A 50 -3.99 0.20 -2.14
CA MET A 50 -4.33 1.36 -2.95
C MET A 50 -3.10 2.20 -3.30
N ALA A 51 -2.16 2.37 -2.36
CA ALA A 51 -0.90 3.05 -2.60
C ALA A 51 -0.06 2.34 -3.67
N MET A 52 0.06 1.01 -3.58
CA MET A 52 0.73 0.19 -4.58
C MET A 52 0.11 0.37 -5.97
N LEU A 53 -1.22 0.21 -6.10
CA LEU A 53 -1.92 0.35 -7.39
C LEU A 53 -1.72 1.72 -8.02
N VAL A 54 -1.78 2.79 -7.22
CA VAL A 54 -1.55 4.16 -7.71
C VAL A 54 -0.12 4.33 -8.21
N ILE A 55 0.87 3.89 -7.42
CA ILE A 55 2.28 4.07 -7.76
C ILE A 55 2.67 3.23 -8.99
N PHE A 56 2.19 1.98 -9.09
CA PHE A 56 2.40 1.16 -10.29
C PHE A 56 1.70 1.74 -11.52
N SER A 57 0.50 2.32 -11.37
CA SER A 57 -0.16 3.02 -12.49
C SER A 57 0.66 4.22 -12.98
N ILE A 58 1.27 4.98 -12.05
CA ILE A 58 2.19 6.07 -12.39
C ILE A 58 3.43 5.51 -13.11
N SER A 59 3.99 4.39 -12.65
CA SER A 59 5.12 3.74 -13.32
C SER A 59 4.79 3.35 -14.76
N VAL A 60 3.63 2.73 -15.01
CA VAL A 60 3.18 2.37 -16.37
C VAL A 60 3.02 3.62 -17.24
N PHE A 61 2.43 4.69 -16.71
CA PHE A 61 2.29 5.95 -17.42
C PHE A 61 3.65 6.52 -17.87
N TYR A 62 4.65 6.55 -16.96
CA TYR A 62 5.99 7.04 -17.29
C TYR A 62 6.76 6.10 -18.21
N SER A 63 6.54 4.78 -18.10
CA SER A 63 7.10 3.79 -19.03
C SER A 63 6.60 4.02 -20.47
N ILE A 64 5.29 4.25 -20.64
CA ILE A 64 4.72 4.61 -21.96
C ILE A 64 5.32 5.93 -22.47
N LYS A 65 5.51 6.91 -21.59
CA LYS A 65 6.10 8.21 -21.94
C LYS A 65 7.57 8.06 -22.36
N TYR A 66 8.33 7.22 -21.67
CA TYR A 66 9.71 6.87 -22.04
C TYR A 66 9.74 6.26 -23.45
N LEU A 67 8.95 5.22 -23.72
CA LEU A 67 8.89 4.57 -25.03
C LEU A 67 8.51 5.52 -26.18
N ARG A 68 7.72 6.57 -25.90
CA ARG A 68 7.34 7.58 -26.89
C ARG A 68 8.39 8.65 -27.13
N THR A 69 9.26 8.92 -26.15
CA THR A 69 10.14 10.11 -26.17
C THR A 69 11.63 9.78 -26.09
N ASN A 70 11.99 8.55 -25.72
CA ASN A 70 13.35 8.09 -25.42
C ASN A 70 14.11 8.98 -24.42
N LYS A 71 13.40 9.67 -23.53
CA LYS A 71 14.02 10.49 -22.48
C LYS A 71 14.23 9.66 -21.22
N GLU A 72 15.50 9.46 -20.84
CA GLU A 72 15.90 8.70 -19.65
C GLU A 72 15.26 9.21 -18.35
N GLU A 73 14.91 10.50 -18.27
CA GLU A 73 14.19 11.07 -17.13
C GLU A 73 12.88 10.34 -16.80
N TYR A 74 12.17 9.83 -17.82
CA TYR A 74 10.92 9.10 -17.62
C TYR A 74 11.15 7.65 -17.22
N ASP A 75 12.23 7.04 -17.68
CA ASP A 75 12.62 5.70 -17.27
C ASP A 75 13.00 5.68 -15.79
N LEU A 76 13.82 6.65 -15.35
CA LEU A 76 14.20 6.78 -13.94
C LEU A 76 12.97 6.96 -13.03
N ILE A 77 12.01 7.82 -13.43
CA ILE A 77 10.76 7.99 -12.66
C ILE A 77 9.98 6.67 -12.59
N ALA A 78 9.89 5.93 -13.70
CA ALA A 78 9.17 4.66 -13.74
C ALA A 78 9.81 3.62 -12.81
N VAL A 79 11.14 3.50 -12.80
CA VAL A 79 11.91 2.59 -11.94
C VAL A 79 11.72 2.94 -10.46
N GLU A 80 11.84 4.22 -10.09
CA GLU A 80 11.65 4.65 -8.69
C GLU A 80 10.20 4.42 -8.22
N CYS A 81 9.22 4.55 -9.11
CA CYS A 81 7.84 4.17 -8.83
C CYS A 81 7.72 2.66 -8.60
N VAL A 82 8.32 1.80 -9.45
CA VAL A 82 8.30 0.34 -9.22
C VAL A 82 8.94 -0.02 -7.89
N ASN A 83 10.14 0.49 -7.60
CA ASN A 83 10.85 0.25 -6.33
C ASN A 83 9.97 0.58 -5.13
N THR A 84 9.31 1.74 -5.16
CA THR A 84 8.40 2.16 -4.09
C THR A 84 7.15 1.28 -4.02
N GLY A 85 6.54 0.96 -5.16
CA GLY A 85 5.34 0.12 -5.22
C GLY A 85 5.58 -1.31 -4.73
N VAL A 86 6.75 -1.89 -5.00
CA VAL A 86 7.14 -3.22 -4.50
C VAL A 86 7.18 -3.26 -2.97
N VAL A 87 7.62 -2.20 -2.32
CA VAL A 87 7.60 -2.12 -0.85
C VAL A 87 6.15 -2.18 -0.32
N PHE A 88 5.24 -1.41 -0.92
CA PHE A 88 3.82 -1.45 -0.56
C PHE A 88 3.17 -2.80 -0.90
N PHE A 89 3.55 -3.42 -2.01
CA PHE A 89 3.11 -4.76 -2.39
C PHE A 89 3.49 -5.80 -1.33
N ILE A 90 4.76 -5.83 -0.91
CA ILE A 90 5.24 -6.79 0.10
C ILE A 90 4.47 -6.62 1.40
N PHE A 91 4.31 -5.37 1.89
CA PHE A 91 3.54 -5.13 3.10
C PHE A 91 2.05 -5.45 2.93
N GLY A 92 1.46 -5.12 1.78
CA GLY A 92 0.09 -5.47 1.43
C GLY A 92 -0.13 -6.99 1.40
N LEU A 93 0.83 -7.74 0.87
CA LEU A 93 0.78 -9.20 0.79
C LEU A 93 0.93 -9.84 2.18
N VAL A 94 1.91 -9.40 2.99
CA VAL A 94 2.10 -9.90 4.36
C VAL A 94 0.89 -9.62 5.25
N THR A 95 0.39 -8.38 5.24
CA THR A 95 -0.81 -8.01 6.02
C THR A 95 -2.06 -8.73 5.52
N GLY A 96 -2.13 -9.02 4.21
CA GLY A 96 -3.19 -9.80 3.60
C GLY A 96 -3.18 -11.25 4.06
N MET A 97 -2.01 -11.89 4.06
CA MET A 97 -1.83 -13.26 4.56
C MET A 97 -2.22 -13.38 6.05
N ILE A 98 -1.83 -12.39 6.86
CA ILE A 98 -2.19 -12.36 8.28
C ILE A 98 -3.72 -12.30 8.43
N TRP A 99 -4.39 -11.41 7.70
CA TRP A 99 -5.85 -11.35 7.72
C TRP A 99 -6.50 -12.63 7.22
N ALA A 100 -5.95 -13.23 6.15
CA ALA A 100 -6.44 -14.46 5.59
C ALA A 100 -6.44 -15.59 6.64
N LYS A 101 -5.36 -15.72 7.42
CA LYS A 101 -5.29 -16.71 8.49
C LYS A 101 -6.39 -16.54 9.54
N TYR A 102 -6.68 -15.30 9.95
CA TYR A 102 -7.69 -15.06 10.97
C TYR A 102 -9.13 -15.20 10.44
N ALA A 103 -9.37 -14.84 9.18
CA ALA A 103 -10.70 -14.93 8.58
C ALA A 103 -11.04 -16.33 8.01
N TRP A 104 -10.05 -17.05 7.48
CA TRP A 104 -10.23 -18.29 6.70
C TRP A 104 -9.46 -19.49 7.27
N GLY A 105 -8.65 -19.30 8.32
CA GLY A 105 -7.86 -20.36 8.97
C GLY A 105 -6.49 -20.64 8.33
N GLU A 106 -6.22 -20.13 7.13
CA GLU A 106 -4.98 -20.36 6.39
C GLU A 106 -4.40 -19.03 5.88
N TYR A 107 -3.07 -18.90 5.86
CA TYR A 107 -2.39 -17.70 5.34
C TYR A 107 -2.66 -17.45 3.86
N TRP A 108 -2.98 -18.52 3.13
CA TRP A 108 -3.24 -18.48 1.71
C TRP A 108 -4.29 -19.53 1.38
N SER A 109 -5.49 -19.10 1.07
CA SER A 109 -6.50 -19.92 0.46
C SER A 109 -6.25 -19.98 -1.06
N ASN A 110 -6.60 -21.09 -1.70
CA ASN A 110 -6.56 -21.23 -3.16
C ASN A 110 -7.63 -20.39 -3.88
N ASP A 111 -8.04 -19.25 -3.29
CA ASP A 111 -8.92 -18.27 -3.89
C ASP A 111 -8.24 -17.60 -5.11
N PRO A 112 -8.96 -17.42 -6.23
CA PRO A 112 -8.43 -16.74 -7.40
C PRO A 112 -7.85 -15.35 -7.11
N LYS A 113 -8.38 -14.58 -6.15
CA LYS A 113 -7.86 -13.22 -5.87
C LYS A 113 -6.51 -13.25 -5.18
N GLN A 114 -6.35 -14.12 -4.19
CA GLN A 114 -5.06 -14.36 -3.54
C GLN A 114 -4.06 -14.86 -4.58
N ASN A 115 -4.36 -15.94 -5.30
CA ASN A 115 -3.47 -16.49 -6.32
C ASN A 115 -3.05 -15.44 -7.38
N SER A 116 -3.98 -14.60 -7.82
CA SER A 116 -3.66 -13.51 -8.75
C SER A 116 -2.69 -12.49 -8.13
N ALA A 117 -2.83 -12.19 -6.84
CA ALA A 117 -1.93 -11.29 -6.12
C ALA A 117 -0.52 -11.87 -5.89
N ALA A 118 -0.34 -13.19 -5.79
CA ALA A 118 1.01 -13.78 -5.66
C ALA A 118 1.76 -13.89 -7.00
N ILE A 119 1.03 -14.02 -8.10
CA ILE A 119 1.62 -14.21 -9.43
C ILE A 119 1.94 -12.86 -10.11
N ALA A 120 1.18 -11.81 -9.78
CA ALA A 120 1.37 -10.44 -10.30
C ALA A 120 2.68 -9.80 -9.84
#